data_AF-A0A091ALL3-F1
#
_entry.id   AF-A0A091ALL3-F1
#
_cell.length_a   1.000
_cell.length_b   1.000
_cell.length_c   1.000
_cell.angle_alpha   90.00
_cell.angle_beta   90.00
_cell.angle_gamma   90.00
#
_symmetry.space_group_name_H-M   'P 1'
#
loop_
_entity.id
_entity.type
_entity.pdbx_description
1 polymer ?
#
loop_
_entity_poly.entity_id
_entity_poly.type
_entity_poly.pdbx_seq_one_letter_code
_entity_poly.pdbx_strand_id
1 'polypeptide(L)'
;MLPLSGLYCLAAYLRYRRSVPLYYGIPVVSVGNLSVGGSGKTPLVIELARHFSKPAIVLRGYGRKSRGMVVVKDRDILCDIAASGDEAMLYATSLPHAVVIVSEIRERAIAEAKAIGCDIVLLDDGYGKHTIDKLDLIIDVQTPNPF
;
A
#
# COMPACT_ATOMS: atom_id res chain seq x y z
N MET A 1 21.77 -21.93 2.46
CA MET A 1 20.71 -20.94 2.80
C MET A 1 19.45 -21.56 3.45
N LEU A 2 19.37 -22.89 3.65
CA LEU A 2 18.16 -23.59 4.13
C LEU A 2 17.77 -23.44 5.62
N PRO A 3 18.68 -23.34 6.61
CA PRO A 3 18.25 -23.31 8.01
C PRO A 3 17.62 -21.96 8.40
N LEU A 4 18.12 -20.86 7.84
CA LEU A 4 17.59 -19.52 8.09
C LEU A 4 16.25 -19.28 7.38
N SER A 5 16.06 -19.84 6.18
CA SER A 5 14.78 -19.74 5.48
C SER A 5 13.66 -20.49 6.21
N GLY A 6 13.94 -21.68 6.76
CA GLY A 6 12.98 -22.41 7.59
C GLY A 6 12.51 -21.62 8.82
N LEU A 7 13.45 -20.99 9.54
CA LEU A 7 13.12 -20.16 10.70
C LEU A 7 12.32 -18.90 10.31
N TYR A 8 12.71 -18.24 9.22
CA TYR A 8 11.98 -17.09 8.67
C TYR A 8 10.55 -17.47 8.28
N CYS A 9 10.37 -18.56 7.54
CA CYS A 9 9.05 -19.06 7.13
C CYS A 9 8.18 -19.42 8.33
N LEU A 10 8.75 -20.07 9.35
CA LEU A 10 8.02 -20.39 10.58
C LEU A 10 7.58 -19.12 11.32
N ALA A 11 8.48 -18.13 11.47
CA ALA A 11 8.14 -16.86 12.11
C ALA A 11 7.05 -16.10 11.33
N ALA A 12 7.14 -16.05 10.00
CA ALA A 12 6.11 -15.44 9.14
C ALA A 12 4.76 -16.17 9.26
N TYR A 13 4.77 -17.50 9.25
CA TYR A 13 3.58 -18.33 9.42
C TYR A 13 2.92 -18.14 10.79
N LEU A 14 3.72 -18.11 11.87
CA LEU A 14 3.21 -17.85 13.22
C LEU A 14 2.61 -16.45 13.34
N ARG A 15 3.24 -15.42 12.74
CA ARG A 15 2.69 -14.06 12.68
C ARG A 15 1.36 -14.02 11.93
N TYR A 16 1.29 -14.67 10.78
CA TYR A 16 0.07 -14.77 9.99
C TYR A 16 -1.06 -15.43 10.80
N ARG A 17 -0.81 -16.61 11.38
CA ARG A 17 -1.81 -17.35 12.18
C ARG A 17 -2.33 -16.61 13.41
N ARG A 18 -1.51 -15.72 13.98
CA ARG A 18 -1.87 -14.93 15.16
C ARG A 18 -2.50 -13.58 14.79
N SER A 19 -2.54 -13.22 13.52
CA SER A 19 -3.11 -11.94 13.08
C SER A 19 -4.64 -12.02 13.13
N VAL A 20 -5.26 -11.08 13.83
CA VAL A 20 -6.70 -10.87 13.81
C VAL A 20 -6.95 -9.66 12.90
N PRO A 21 -7.60 -9.83 11.73
CA PRO A 21 -7.88 -8.73 10.83
C PRO A 21 -8.91 -7.79 11.48
N LEU A 22 -8.61 -6.48 11.44
CA LEU A 22 -9.50 -5.44 11.95
C LEU A 22 -10.08 -4.63 10.79
N TYR A 23 -11.39 -4.46 10.82
CA TYR A 23 -12.10 -3.55 9.92
C TYR A 23 -12.08 -2.13 10.47
N TYR A 24 -11.61 -1.18 9.66
CA TYR A 24 -11.45 0.22 10.08
C TYR A 24 -12.67 1.09 9.77
N GLY A 25 -13.76 0.53 9.23
CA GLY A 25 -14.95 1.29 8.83
C GLY A 25 -14.83 1.97 7.46
N ILE A 26 -13.89 1.51 6.63
CA ILE A 26 -13.70 1.89 5.23
C ILE A 26 -13.18 0.64 4.50
N PRO A 27 -13.67 0.31 3.29
CA PRO A 27 -13.17 -0.84 2.55
C PRO A 27 -11.68 -0.66 2.20
N VAL A 28 -10.92 -1.75 2.28
CA VAL A 28 -9.49 -1.77 1.98
C VAL A 28 -9.21 -2.84 0.93
N VAL A 29 -8.51 -2.46 -0.13
CA VAL A 29 -7.99 -3.38 -1.16
C VAL A 29 -6.48 -3.27 -1.14
N SER A 30 -5.79 -4.40 -1.05
CA SER A 30 -4.34 -4.47 -1.14
C SER A 30 -3.94 -4.99 -2.50
N VAL A 31 -3.05 -4.27 -3.18
CA VAL A 31 -2.44 -4.72 -4.43
C VAL A 31 -0.99 -5.08 -4.13
N GLY A 32 -0.68 -6.37 -4.27
CA GLY A 32 0.63 -6.94 -3.96
C GLY A 32 1.24 -7.65 -5.17
N ASN A 33 2.52 -7.97 -5.06
CA ASN A 33 3.23 -8.83 -5.99
C ASN A 33 4.00 -9.89 -5.19
N LEU A 34 4.10 -11.11 -5.71
CA LEU A 34 4.91 -12.17 -5.10
C LEU A 34 6.34 -12.20 -5.64
N SER A 35 6.60 -11.57 -6.79
CA SER A 35 7.92 -11.52 -7.43
C SER A 35 8.67 -10.22 -7.13
N VAL A 36 10.00 -10.25 -7.13
CA VAL A 36 10.83 -9.04 -7.04
C VAL A 36 11.05 -8.49 -8.45
N GLY A 37 10.37 -7.40 -8.81
CA GLY A 37 10.46 -6.81 -10.15
C GLY A 37 9.27 -5.90 -10.50
N GLY A 38 9.35 -5.23 -11.66
CA GLY A 38 8.29 -4.36 -12.17
C GLY A 38 7.09 -5.16 -12.67
N SER A 39 6.11 -5.40 -11.81
CA SER A 39 4.94 -6.25 -12.08
C SER A 39 3.72 -5.53 -12.65
N GLY A 40 3.85 -4.24 -13.02
CA GLY A 40 2.69 -3.47 -13.50
C GLY A 40 1.69 -3.10 -12.39
N LYS A 41 2.10 -3.22 -11.11
CA LYS A 41 1.28 -2.89 -9.94
C LYS A 41 0.80 -1.44 -9.94
N THR A 42 1.69 -0.50 -10.17
CA THR A 42 1.36 0.93 -10.17
C THR A 42 0.32 1.29 -11.24
N PRO A 43 0.46 0.88 -12.51
CA PRO A 43 -0.62 1.01 -13.50
C PRO A 43 -1.95 0.40 -13.05
N LEU A 44 -1.94 -0.80 -12.44
CA LEU A 44 -3.15 -1.45 -11.95
C LEU A 44 -3.83 -0.66 -10.84
N VAL A 45 -3.06 -0.16 -9.85
CA VAL A 45 -3.59 0.66 -8.76
C VAL A 45 -4.18 1.96 -9.30
N ILE A 46 -3.51 2.62 -10.25
CA ILE A 46 -4.01 3.83 -10.91
C ILE A 46 -5.34 3.54 -11.61
N GLU A 47 -5.43 2.43 -12.35
CA GLU A 47 -6.65 2.09 -13.08
C GLU A 47 -7.80 1.71 -12.13
N LEU A 48 -7.53 0.94 -11.08
CA LEU A 48 -8.51 0.64 -10.04
C LEU A 48 -9.04 1.90 -9.37
N ALA A 49 -8.16 2.85 -9.03
CA ALA A 49 -8.53 4.09 -8.36
C ALA A 49 -9.54 4.92 -9.16
N ARG A 50 -9.45 4.92 -10.50
CA ARG A 50 -10.37 5.69 -11.38
C ARG A 50 -11.84 5.26 -11.29
N HIS A 51 -12.12 4.08 -10.75
CA HIS A 51 -13.47 3.56 -10.57
C HIS A 51 -14.15 4.06 -9.29
N PHE A 52 -13.45 4.86 -8.48
CA PHE A 52 -13.94 5.37 -7.21
C PHE A 52 -13.98 6.91 -7.22
N SER A 53 -14.85 7.48 -6.39
CA SER A 53 -15.07 8.92 -6.36
C SER A 53 -13.96 9.66 -5.61
N LYS A 54 -13.51 9.11 -4.47
CA LYS A 54 -12.46 9.68 -3.62
C LYS A 54 -11.60 8.58 -2.98
N PRO A 55 -10.85 7.80 -3.78
CA PRO A 55 -10.00 6.74 -3.27
C PRO A 55 -8.79 7.33 -2.53
N ALA A 56 -8.33 6.61 -1.50
CA ALA A 56 -7.04 6.87 -0.86
C ALA A 56 -6.00 5.84 -1.30
N ILE A 57 -4.92 6.30 -1.92
CA ILE A 57 -3.74 5.48 -2.18
C ILE A 57 -2.82 5.57 -0.96
N VAL A 58 -2.58 4.43 -0.32
CA VAL A 58 -1.70 4.35 0.83
C VAL A 58 -0.49 3.51 0.46
N LEU A 59 0.69 4.08 0.67
CA LEU A 59 1.99 3.45 0.42
C LEU A 59 2.93 3.62 1.61
N ARG A 60 4.05 2.90 1.60
CA ARG A 60 5.02 2.95 2.70
C ARG A 60 5.87 4.23 2.60
N GLY A 61 6.13 4.67 1.37
CA GLY A 61 7.03 5.78 1.08
C GLY A 61 8.50 5.39 1.27
N TYR A 62 8.96 4.32 0.61
CA TYR A 62 10.37 3.93 0.65
C TYR A 62 11.26 5.05 0.09
N GLY A 63 12.42 5.27 0.72
CA GLY A 63 13.42 6.23 0.25
C GLY A 63 13.11 7.71 0.52
N ARG A 64 11.93 8.05 1.05
CA ARG A 64 11.60 9.44 1.43
C ARG A 64 12.42 9.91 2.64
N LYS A 65 12.62 11.23 2.77
CA LYS A 65 13.30 11.86 3.91
C LYS A 65 12.39 12.10 5.11
N SER A 66 11.09 12.22 4.90
CA SER A 66 10.12 12.39 5.99
C SER A 66 9.96 11.10 6.82
N ARG A 67 9.42 11.23 8.03
CA ARG A 67 9.11 10.11 8.93
C ARG A 67 7.66 10.18 9.38
N GLY A 68 7.07 9.02 9.67
CA GLY A 68 5.70 8.95 10.15
C GLY A 68 4.68 9.14 9.04
N MET A 69 3.43 9.38 9.41
CA MET A 69 2.37 9.54 8.41
C MET A 69 2.43 10.94 7.79
N VAL A 70 2.38 11.00 6.46
CA VAL A 70 2.28 12.26 5.72
C VAL A 70 1.19 12.11 4.67
N VAL A 71 0.24 13.05 4.67
CA VAL A 71 -0.70 13.24 3.55
C VAL A 71 0.06 13.99 2.46
N VAL A 72 0.32 13.31 1.35
CA VAL A 72 1.04 13.87 0.19
C VAL A 72 0.11 14.71 -0.65
N LYS A 73 -1.16 14.28 -0.74
CA LYS A 73 -2.18 14.94 -1.53
C LYS A 73 -3.55 14.81 -0.90
N ASP A 74 -4.27 15.92 -0.82
CA ASP A 74 -5.72 16.00 -0.70
C ASP A 74 -6.18 17.22 -1.51
N ARG A 75 -6.81 16.97 -2.67
CA ARG A 75 -7.06 17.94 -3.76
C ARG A 75 -5.78 18.47 -4.39
N ASP A 76 -4.94 19.13 -3.61
CA ASP A 76 -3.65 19.69 -4.01
C ASP A 76 -2.49 18.85 -3.46
N ILE A 77 -1.32 18.95 -4.11
CA ILE A 77 -0.09 18.32 -3.63
C ILE A 77 0.45 19.15 -2.45
N LEU A 78 0.61 18.52 -1.29
CA LEU A 78 0.87 19.18 -0.01
C LEU A 78 2.34 19.15 0.42
N CYS A 79 3.17 18.32 -0.21
CA CYS A 79 4.59 18.22 0.10
C CYS A 79 5.44 17.87 -1.12
N ASP A 80 6.75 18.07 -1.00
CA ASP A 80 7.69 17.84 -2.09
C ASP A 80 8.06 16.35 -2.26
N ILE A 81 8.82 16.06 -3.32
CA ILE A 81 9.32 14.71 -3.61
C ILE A 81 10.23 14.19 -2.49
N ALA A 82 11.02 15.07 -1.86
CA ALA A 82 11.89 14.68 -0.77
C ALA A 82 11.09 14.13 0.43
N ALA A 83 9.94 14.73 0.74
CA ALA A 83 9.06 14.29 1.81
C ALA A 83 8.16 13.11 1.40
N SER A 84 7.69 13.05 0.16
CA SER A 84 6.71 12.06 -0.30
C SER A 84 7.33 10.77 -0.83
N GLY A 85 8.48 10.88 -1.52
CA GLY A 85 9.06 9.81 -2.34
C GLY A 85 8.48 9.76 -3.75
N ASP A 86 9.25 9.23 -4.70
CA ASP A 86 8.91 9.26 -6.13
C ASP A 86 7.60 8.53 -6.46
N GLU A 87 7.38 7.35 -5.87
CA GLU A 87 6.15 6.57 -6.07
C GLU A 87 4.89 7.33 -5.59
N ALA A 88 5.00 8.01 -4.45
CA ALA A 88 3.90 8.80 -3.91
C ALA A 88 3.56 9.98 -4.82
N MET A 89 4.59 10.65 -5.32
CA MET A 89 4.41 11.76 -6.24
C MET A 89 3.82 11.30 -7.58
N LEU A 90 4.20 10.12 -8.05
CA LEU A 90 3.60 9.51 -9.24
C LEU A 90 2.09 9.29 -9.06
N TYR A 91 1.65 8.73 -7.93
CA TYR A 91 0.21 8.61 -7.65
C TYR A 91 -0.47 9.97 -7.53
N ALA A 92 0.14 10.90 -6.80
CA ALA A 92 -0.41 12.24 -6.56
C ALA A 92 -0.61 13.02 -7.86
N THR A 93 0.31 12.88 -8.82
CA THR A 93 0.21 13.52 -10.13
C THR A 93 -0.73 12.78 -11.09
N SER A 94 -0.76 11.44 -11.05
CA SER A 94 -1.56 10.62 -11.96
C SER A 94 -3.06 10.56 -11.62
N LEU A 95 -3.42 10.81 -10.36
CA LEU A 95 -4.80 10.70 -9.86
C LEU A 95 -5.28 12.03 -9.27
N PRO A 96 -5.85 12.94 -10.08
CA PRO A 96 -6.34 14.25 -9.63
C PRO A 96 -7.31 14.22 -8.45
N HIS A 97 -8.18 13.20 -8.39
CA HIS A 97 -9.27 13.06 -7.42
C HIS A 97 -8.91 12.19 -6.20
N ALA A 98 -7.75 11.53 -6.21
CA ALA A 98 -7.35 10.64 -5.13
C ALA A 98 -6.60 11.36 -4.01
N VAL A 99 -6.76 10.85 -2.80
CA VAL A 99 -5.93 11.20 -1.64
C VAL A 99 -4.71 10.28 -1.66
N VAL A 100 -3.52 10.81 -1.38
CA VAL A 100 -2.29 10.01 -1.33
C VAL A 100 -1.62 10.17 0.02
N ILE A 101 -1.38 9.05 0.70
CA ILE A 101 -0.82 9.02 2.05
C ILE A 101 0.36 8.05 2.11
N VAL A 102 1.46 8.48 2.69
CA VAL A 102 2.63 7.64 2.98
C VAL A 102 2.77 7.40 4.48
N SER A 103 2.91 6.14 4.88
CA SER A 103 3.10 5.76 6.28
C SER A 103 3.76 4.40 6.46
N GLU A 104 4.64 4.27 7.44
CA GLU A 104 5.18 2.97 7.87
C GLU A 104 4.11 2.11 8.57
N ILE A 105 3.12 2.75 9.18
CA ILE A 105 1.99 2.12 9.90
C ILE A 105 0.72 2.35 9.09
N ARG A 106 0.35 1.37 8.26
CA ARG A 106 -0.76 1.49 7.30
C ARG A 106 -2.10 1.72 7.97
N GLU A 107 -2.27 1.19 9.17
CA GLU A 107 -3.44 1.36 10.03
C GLU A 107 -3.72 2.85 10.33
N ARG A 108 -2.66 3.64 10.57
CA ARG A 108 -2.80 5.10 10.80
C ARG A 108 -3.25 5.82 9.54
N ALA A 109 -2.68 5.47 8.39
CA ALA A 109 -3.06 6.04 7.11
C ALA A 109 -4.49 5.66 6.69
N ILE A 110 -4.95 4.44 7.00
CA ILE A 110 -6.34 4.02 6.79
C ILE A 110 -7.29 4.83 7.67
N ALA A 111 -6.95 5.02 8.95
CA ALA A 111 -7.76 5.83 9.85
C ALA A 111 -7.86 7.29 9.37
N GLU A 112 -6.74 7.86 8.89
CA GLU A 112 -6.69 9.19 8.32
C GLU A 112 -7.52 9.29 7.02
N ALA A 113 -7.39 8.33 6.10
CA ALA A 113 -8.18 8.29 4.88
C ALA A 113 -9.70 8.28 5.17
N LYS A 114 -10.12 7.51 6.18
CA LYS A 114 -11.50 7.52 6.66
C LYS A 114 -11.91 8.89 7.21
N ALA A 115 -11.06 9.52 8.03
CA ALA A 115 -11.35 10.85 8.58
C ALA A 115 -11.48 11.92 7.50
N ILE A 116 -10.69 11.83 6.42
CA ILE A 116 -10.77 12.69 5.23
C ILE A 116 -12.04 12.43 4.39
N GLY A 117 -12.77 11.34 4.68
CA GLY A 117 -13.99 10.96 3.97
C GLY A 117 -13.73 10.29 2.63
N CYS A 118 -12.65 9.50 2.52
CA CYS A 118 -12.42 8.65 1.36
C CYS A 118 -13.43 7.50 1.31
N ASP A 119 -13.75 7.02 0.12
CA ASP A 119 -14.70 5.92 -0.08
C ASP A 119 -14.04 4.53 -0.03
N ILE A 120 -12.75 4.44 -0.38
CA ILE A 120 -11.96 3.22 -0.33
C ILE A 120 -10.48 3.51 -0.07
N VAL A 121 -9.77 2.54 0.51
CA VAL A 121 -8.30 2.56 0.60
C VAL A 121 -7.70 1.51 -0.33
N LEU A 122 -6.78 1.94 -1.20
CA LEU A 122 -5.92 1.07 -2.00
C LEU A 122 -4.52 1.04 -1.36
N LEU A 123 -4.14 -0.10 -0.80
CA LEU A 123 -2.79 -0.33 -0.27
C LEU A 123 -1.87 -0.78 -1.41
N ASP A 124 -0.93 0.09 -1.79
CA ASP A 124 0.21 -0.35 -2.58
C ASP A 124 1.19 -1.11 -1.66
N ASP A 125 1.39 -2.39 -1.99
CA ASP A 125 2.24 -3.34 -1.28
C ASP A 125 1.75 -3.69 0.13
N GLY A 126 0.43 -3.93 0.24
CA GLY A 126 -0.26 -4.24 1.49
C GLY A 126 -0.33 -5.72 1.87
N TYR A 127 0.16 -6.64 1.04
CA TYR A 127 -0.14 -8.08 1.17
C TYR A 127 0.22 -8.63 2.57
N GLY A 128 1.43 -8.36 3.06
CA GLY A 128 1.91 -8.81 4.37
C GLY A 128 1.23 -8.17 5.60
N LYS A 129 0.25 -7.28 5.41
CA LYS A 129 -0.48 -6.59 6.49
C LYS A 129 -1.74 -7.35 6.89
N HIS A 130 -1.56 -8.54 7.45
CA HIS A 130 -2.65 -9.45 7.82
C HIS A 130 -3.51 -8.99 9.02
N THR A 131 -3.11 -7.92 9.70
CA THR A 131 -3.89 -7.27 10.78
C THR A 131 -5.01 -6.37 10.25
N ILE A 132 -5.07 -6.16 8.94
CA ILE A 132 -6.04 -5.28 8.29
C ILE A 132 -7.03 -6.16 7.55
N ASP A 133 -8.32 -5.98 7.82
CA ASP A 133 -9.38 -6.59 7.02
C ASP A 133 -9.40 -5.96 5.63
N LYS A 134 -9.10 -6.76 4.60
CA LYS A 134 -8.86 -6.28 3.23
C LYS A 134 -9.08 -7.37 2.20
N LEU A 135 -9.44 -6.95 0.99
CA LEU A 135 -9.37 -7.79 -0.21
C LEU A 135 -7.93 -7.76 -0.76
N ASP A 136 -7.33 -8.92 -1.00
CA ASP A 136 -6.01 -9.02 -1.61
C ASP A 136 -6.07 -9.32 -3.10
N LEU A 137 -5.51 -8.43 -3.91
CA LEU A 137 -5.22 -8.62 -5.32
C LEU A 137 -3.72 -8.86 -5.49
N ILE A 138 -3.36 -10.08 -5.84
CA ILE A 138 -1.97 -10.48 -6.03
C ILE A 138 -1.70 -10.58 -7.52
N ILE A 139 -0.72 -9.81 -7.99
CA ILE A 139 -0.19 -9.95 -9.34
C ILE A 139 0.86 -11.05 -9.30
N ASP A 140 0.66 -12.07 -10.13
CA ASP A 140 1.65 -13.07 -10.43
C ASP A 140 2.16 -12.83 -11.86
N VAL A 141 3.43 -12.46 -11.98
CA VAL A 141 4.10 -12.29 -13.28
C VAL A 141 5.15 -13.36 -13.38
N GLN A 142 5.04 -14.20 -14.42
CA GLN A 142 6.07 -15.16 -14.76
C GLN A 142 7.33 -14.42 -15.23
N THR A 143 8.30 -14.26 -14.34
CA THR A 143 9.63 -13.79 -14.71
C THR A 143 10.52 -14.97 -15.12
N PRO A 144 11.36 -14.85 -16.16
CA PRO A 144 12.25 -15.93 -16.60
C PRO A 144 13.27 -16.37 -15.56
N ASN A 145 13.46 -15.59 -14.49
CA ASN A 145 14.34 -15.92 -13.38
C ASN A 145 13.53 -16.05 -12.08
N PRO A 146 13.31 -17.27 -11.57
CA PRO A 146 12.63 -17.50 -10.29
C PRO A 146 13.57 -17.39 -9.08
N PHE A 147 14.75 -16.78 -9.24
CA PHE A 147 15.78 -16.60 -8.22
C PHE A 147 16.32 -15.17 -8.17
#